data_AF-A0A420TJ72-F1
#
_entry.id   AF-A0A420TJ72-F1
#
_cell.length_a   1.000
_cell.length_b   1.000
_cell.length_c   1.000
_cell.angle_alpha   90.00
_cell.angle_beta   90.00
_cell.angle_gamma   90.00
#
_symmetry.space_group_name_H-M   'P 1'
#
loop_
_entity.id
_entity.type
_entity.pdbx_description
1 polymer ?
#
loop_
_entity_poly.entity_id
_entity_poly.type
_entity_poly.pdbx_seq_one_letter_code
_entity_poly.pdbx_strand_id
1 'polypeptide(L)'
;MSSNRHYVQVFTDVPANLLRLLEARLPQSITLLRRLHFTTFPTGKTDSARIIVASDVPLQERSASNTIRHFTATYLDPSLGLETNMWLYSTFEDPYGAIPASPSLSPDEDALCRQQIIAVLNEARHQARVHPIQPLA
;
A
#
# COMPACT_ATOMS: atom_id res chain seq x y z
N MET A 1 3.27 -23.97 12.57
CA MET A 1 2.36 -23.63 11.46
C MET A 1 1.79 -22.26 11.74
N SER A 2 2.56 -21.20 11.46
CA SER A 2 2.05 -19.82 11.60
C SER A 2 1.09 -19.55 10.46
N SER A 3 -0.13 -19.15 10.80
CA SER A 3 -1.12 -18.72 9.83
C SER A 3 -0.61 -17.43 9.19
N ASN A 4 -0.11 -17.48 7.95
CA ASN A 4 0.27 -16.32 7.13
C ASN A 4 -0.98 -15.51 6.77
N ARG A 5 -1.59 -14.88 7.77
CA ARG A 5 -2.76 -14.03 7.61
C ARG A 5 -2.28 -12.64 7.27
N HIS A 6 -2.71 -12.15 6.12
CA HIS A 6 -2.62 -10.75 5.75
C HIS A 6 -4.03 -10.17 5.74
N TYR A 7 -4.14 -8.89 6.07
CA TYR A 7 -5.40 -8.15 6.11
C TYR A 7 -5.38 -7.10 5.02
N VAL A 8 -6.40 -7.08 4.16
CA VAL A 8 -6.58 -6.07 3.12
C VAL A 8 -7.62 -5.06 3.57
N GLN A 9 -7.29 -3.77 3.47
CA GLN A 9 -8.17 -2.66 3.81
C GLN A 9 -8.18 -1.64 2.68
N VAL A 10 -9.36 -1.10 2.38
CA VAL A 10 -9.58 -0.12 1.31
C VAL A 10 -10.12 1.17 1.92
N PHE A 11 -9.56 2.30 1.51
CA PHE A 11 -9.90 3.62 2.02
C PHE A 11 -10.14 4.61 0.88
N THR A 12 -11.00 5.59 1.13
CA THR A 12 -11.21 6.76 0.27
C THR A 12 -10.32 7.94 0.65
N ASP A 13 -9.89 7.98 1.91
CA ASP A 13 -9.07 9.04 2.51
C ASP A 13 -7.81 8.45 3.11
N VAL A 14 -6.75 9.27 3.16
CA VAL A 14 -5.44 8.81 3.62
C VAL A 14 -5.48 8.47 5.12
N PRO A 15 -5.23 7.21 5.51
CA PRO A 15 -5.18 6.86 6.93
C PRO A 15 -3.95 7.49 7.59
N ALA A 16 -4.11 8.17 8.73
CA ALA A 16 -3.00 8.81 9.43
C ALA A 16 -1.87 7.83 9.82
N ASN A 17 -2.22 6.57 10.14
CA ASN A 17 -1.24 5.53 10.45
C ASN A 17 -0.39 5.15 9.22
N LEU A 18 -0.96 5.22 8.01
CA LEU A 18 -0.24 4.89 6.78
C LEU A 18 0.88 5.88 6.51
N LEU A 19 0.64 7.18 6.71
CA LEU A 19 1.67 8.21 6.52
C LEU A 19 2.88 7.96 7.42
N ARG A 20 2.65 7.68 8.71
CA ARG A 20 3.73 7.35 9.66
C ARG A 20 4.52 6.12 9.26
N LEU A 21 3.84 5.08 8.75
CA LEU A 21 4.51 3.87 8.27
C LEU A 21 5.37 4.15 7.05
N LEU A 22 4.90 4.97 6.11
CA LEU A 22 5.67 5.35 4.92
C LEU A 22 6.85 6.24 5.28
N GLU A 23 6.69 7.22 6.16
CA GLU A 23 7.79 8.08 6.64
C GLU A 23 8.93 7.28 7.27
N ALA A 24 8.59 6.23 8.04
CA ALA A 24 9.57 5.33 8.65
C ALA A 24 10.35 4.47 7.63
N ARG A 25 9.91 4.44 6.36
CA ARG A 25 10.47 3.62 5.27
C ARG A 25 11.07 4.45 4.14
N LEU A 26 11.44 5.69 4.45
CA LEU A 26 12.19 6.51 3.51
C LEU A 26 13.61 5.95 3.32
N PRO A 27 14.18 6.06 2.11
CA PRO A 27 13.63 6.74 0.93
C PRO A 27 12.68 5.90 0.06
N GLN A 28 12.57 4.58 0.27
CA GLN A 28 11.87 3.66 -0.64
C GLN A 28 10.39 4.03 -0.84
N SER A 29 9.73 4.48 0.21
CA SER A 29 8.31 4.86 0.20
C SER A 29 8.01 6.24 -0.42
N ILE A 30 9.04 7.02 -0.80
CA ILE A 30 8.88 8.46 -1.08
C ILE A 30 7.88 8.76 -2.19
N THR A 31 7.84 7.91 -3.21
CA THR A 31 6.96 8.11 -4.38
C THR A 31 5.49 7.99 -3.98
N LEU A 32 5.15 6.96 -3.20
CA LEU A 32 3.79 6.79 -2.68
C LEU A 32 3.45 7.89 -1.66
N LEU A 33 4.37 8.20 -0.75
CA LEU A 33 4.17 9.23 0.27
C LEU A 33 3.83 10.58 -0.37
N ARG A 34 4.61 11.00 -1.38
CA ARG A 34 4.34 12.23 -2.14
C ARG A 34 2.98 12.18 -2.81
N ARG A 35 2.63 11.07 -3.47
CA ARG A 35 1.31 10.94 -4.12
C ARG A 35 0.17 11.09 -3.11
N LEU A 36 0.28 10.47 -1.93
CA LEU A 36 -0.73 10.59 -0.88
C LEU A 36 -0.86 12.04 -0.38
N HIS A 37 0.25 12.76 -0.20
CA HIS A 37 0.19 14.19 0.10
C HIS A 37 -0.49 15.00 -1.01
N PHE A 38 -0.30 14.65 -2.28
CA PHE A 38 -0.99 15.35 -3.37
C PHE A 38 -2.52 15.22 -3.31
N THR A 39 -3.06 14.16 -2.68
CA THR A 39 -4.51 13.97 -2.57
C THR A 39 -5.20 15.03 -1.70
N THR A 40 -4.45 15.80 -0.90
CA THR A 40 -5.02 16.86 -0.06
C THR A 40 -5.35 18.13 -0.84
N PHE A 41 -4.87 18.27 -2.08
CA PHE A 41 -5.22 19.40 -2.93
C PHE A 41 -6.61 19.22 -3.55
N PRO A 42 -7.36 20.30 -3.85
CA PRO A 42 -8.72 20.21 -4.39
C PRO A 42 -8.89 19.37 -5.67
N THR A 43 -7.83 19.26 -6.48
CA THR A 43 -7.78 18.44 -7.71
C THR A 43 -6.86 17.22 -7.57
N GLY A 44 -6.50 16.87 -6.33
CA GLY A 44 -5.49 15.88 -6.00
C GLY A 44 -5.95 14.43 -6.07
N LYS A 45 -7.25 14.18 -5.99
CA LYS A 45 -7.86 12.85 -6.11
C LYS A 45 -9.24 12.96 -6.75
N THR A 46 -9.69 11.89 -7.40
CA THR A 46 -11.08 11.72 -7.82
C THR A 46 -11.87 10.91 -6.79
N ASP A 47 -13.20 10.88 -6.93
CA ASP A 47 -14.08 10.05 -6.09
C ASP A 47 -13.86 8.54 -6.33
N SER A 48 -13.25 8.18 -7.46
CA SER A 48 -12.88 6.80 -7.78
C SER A 48 -11.56 6.36 -7.14
N ALA A 49 -10.79 7.31 -6.58
CA ALA A 49 -9.50 7.01 -5.98
C ALA A 49 -9.63 6.11 -4.75
N ARG A 50 -8.77 5.10 -4.65
CA ARG A 50 -8.72 4.14 -3.55
C ARG A 50 -7.31 4.04 -3.02
N ILE A 51 -7.21 3.93 -1.72
CA ILE A 51 -5.97 3.59 -1.02
C ILE A 51 -6.16 2.18 -0.49
N ILE A 52 -5.31 1.26 -0.92
CA ILE A 52 -5.41 -0.15 -0.56
C ILE A 52 -4.17 -0.51 0.24
N VAL A 53 -4.36 -1.15 1.39
CA VAL A 53 -3.27 -1.58 2.28
C VAL A 53 -3.46 -3.05 2.61
N ALA A 54 -2.42 -3.85 2.34
CA ALA A 54 -2.30 -5.20 2.86
C ALA A 54 -1.20 -5.24 3.92
N SER A 55 -1.50 -5.72 5.13
CA SER A 55 -0.56 -5.77 6.25
C SER A 55 -0.70 -7.04 7.07
N ASP A 56 0.31 -7.33 7.89
CA ASP A 56 0.33 -8.44 8.85
C ASP A 56 -0.70 -8.28 9.98
N VAL A 57 -1.04 -7.03 10.33
CA VAL A 57 -2.12 -6.69 11.27
C VAL A 57 -3.02 -5.58 10.70
N PRO A 58 -4.29 -5.48 11.11
CA PRO A 58 -5.20 -4.41 10.67
C PRO A 58 -4.66 -3.01 10.99
N LEU A 59 -4.71 -2.09 10.02
CA LEU A 59 -4.20 -0.71 10.17
C LEU A 59 -4.95 0.13 11.24
N GLN A 60 -6.16 -0.31 11.60
CA GLN A 60 -7.07 0.36 12.54
C GLN A 60 -6.88 -0.10 14.01
N GLU A 61 -6.14 -1.16 14.29
CA GLU A 61 -5.96 -1.63 15.67
C GLU A 61 -4.95 -0.77 16.42
N ARG A 62 -5.46 0.13 17.28
CA ARG A 62 -4.67 0.89 18.27
C ARG A 62 -4.18 0.01 19.43
N SER A 63 -3.71 -1.20 19.16
CA SER A 63 -3.14 -2.06 20.20
C SER A 63 -1.65 -1.78 20.30
N ALA A 64 -1.21 -1.27 21.46
CA ALA A 64 0.18 -0.92 21.78
C ALA A 64 1.21 -2.07 21.59
N SER A 65 0.74 -3.29 21.30
CA SER A 65 1.57 -4.49 21.09
C SER A 65 1.74 -4.89 19.61
N ASN A 66 0.94 -4.37 18.68
CA ASN A 66 0.89 -4.84 17.29
C ASN A 66 1.48 -3.80 16.34
N THR A 67 2.80 -3.71 16.29
CA THR A 67 3.49 -2.90 15.27
C THR A 67 3.46 -3.64 13.94
N ILE A 68 2.89 -3.01 12.90
CA ILE A 68 2.93 -3.51 11.52
C ILE A 68 4.39 -3.63 11.10
N ARG A 69 4.85 -4.86 10.82
CA ARG A 69 6.22 -5.11 10.36
C ARG A 69 6.32 -5.10 8.86
N HIS A 70 5.40 -5.81 8.21
CA HIS A 70 5.37 -6.00 6.76
C HIS A 70 4.04 -5.49 6.21
N PHE A 71 4.10 -4.66 5.18
CA PHE A 71 2.92 -4.17 4.49
C PHE A 71 3.19 -3.85 3.03
N THR A 72 2.13 -3.86 2.24
CA THR A 72 2.07 -3.29 0.90
C THR A 72 0.95 -2.28 0.88
N ALA A 73 1.24 -1.08 0.39
CA ALA A 73 0.27 -0.01 0.25
C ALA A 73 0.26 0.51 -1.19
N THR A 74 -0.91 0.96 -1.63
CA THR A 74 -1.06 1.58 -2.94
C THR A 74 -2.09 2.68 -2.93
N TYR A 75 -1.86 3.69 -3.76
CA TYR A 75 -2.87 4.61 -4.25
C TYR A 75 -3.25 4.20 -5.67
N LEU A 76 -4.54 4.08 -5.93
CA LEU A 76 -5.13 3.73 -7.23
C LEU A 76 -6.15 4.81 -7.61
N ASP A 77 -6.10 5.33 -8.82
CA ASP A 77 -7.15 6.19 -9.39
C ASP A 77 -7.52 5.71 -10.79
N PRO A 78 -8.60 4.91 -10.94
CA PRO A 78 -8.99 4.33 -12.22
C PRO A 78 -9.57 5.34 -13.22
N SER A 79 -10.02 6.51 -12.77
CA SER A 79 -10.79 7.45 -13.61
C SER A 79 -9.95 8.30 -14.56
N LEU A 80 -8.65 8.45 -14.31
CA LEU A 80 -7.75 9.34 -15.05
C LEU A 80 -7.18 8.69 -16.34
N GLY A 81 -8.00 7.89 -17.02
CA GLY A 81 -7.63 7.05 -18.18
C GLY A 81 -6.60 7.69 -19.11
N LEU A 82 -5.45 7.01 -19.24
CA LEU A 82 -4.24 7.23 -20.06
C LEU A 82 -2.94 7.49 -19.27
N GLU A 83 -3.00 7.89 -17.99
CA GLU A 83 -1.82 8.18 -17.14
C GLU A 83 -1.48 7.03 -16.15
N THR A 84 -0.36 7.18 -15.41
CA THR A 84 0.01 6.24 -14.32
C THR A 84 -1.07 6.30 -13.23
N ASN A 85 -1.95 5.30 -13.22
CA ASN A 85 -3.13 5.27 -12.34
C ASN A 85 -2.88 4.58 -11.00
N MET A 86 -1.64 4.15 -10.72
CA MET A 86 -1.31 3.39 -9.53
C MET A 86 0.11 3.68 -9.05
N TRP A 87 0.23 3.94 -7.75
CA TRP A 87 1.50 4.05 -7.03
C TRP A 87 1.51 3.00 -5.95
N LEU A 88 2.55 2.19 -5.89
CA LEU A 88 2.67 1.10 -4.93
C LEU A 88 4.00 1.22 -4.18
N TYR A 89 3.98 0.86 -2.91
CA TYR A 89 5.15 0.59 -2.11
C TYR A 89 4.92 -0.71 -1.35
N SER A 90 5.91 -1.58 -1.33
CA SER A 90 5.95 -2.76 -0.47
C SER A 90 7.16 -2.71 0.43
N THR A 91 7.03 -3.14 1.69
CA THR A 91 8.19 -3.38 2.56
C THR A 91 9.16 -4.37 1.93
N PHE A 92 8.72 -5.21 0.98
CA PHE A 92 9.60 -6.06 0.18
C PHE A 92 10.69 -5.30 -0.59
N GLU A 93 10.52 -3.99 -0.81
CA GLU A 93 11.52 -3.11 -1.45
C GLU A 93 12.60 -2.62 -0.47
N ASP A 94 12.44 -2.86 0.83
CA ASP A 94 13.42 -2.50 1.84
C ASP A 94 14.72 -3.30 1.63
N PRO A 95 15.89 -2.78 2.05
CA PRO A 95 17.18 -3.34 1.67
C PRO A 95 17.56 -4.61 2.45
N TYR A 96 16.67 -5.60 2.57
CA TYR A 96 16.91 -6.84 3.30
C TYR A 96 18.04 -7.68 2.70
N GLY A 97 19.11 -7.87 3.45
CA GLY A 97 20.33 -8.55 3.00
C GLY A 97 21.09 -7.83 1.88
N ALA A 98 20.58 -6.70 1.36
CA ALA A 98 21.18 -5.95 0.25
C ALA A 98 22.35 -5.08 0.73
N ILE A 99 22.37 -4.73 2.02
CA ILE A 99 23.50 -4.07 2.68
C ILE A 99 23.98 -4.89 3.87
N PRO A 100 25.28 -4.91 4.20
CA PRO A 100 25.84 -5.78 5.24
C PRO A 100 25.20 -5.66 6.63
N ALA A 101 24.59 -4.50 6.94
CA ALA A 101 23.95 -4.23 8.23
C ALA A 101 22.43 -4.51 8.25
N SER A 102 21.85 -4.92 7.12
CA SER A 102 20.40 -5.15 7.01
C SER A 102 20.03 -6.57 7.45
N PRO A 103 18.87 -6.74 8.11
CA PRO A 103 18.36 -8.07 8.44
C PRO A 103 17.99 -8.81 7.15
N SER A 104 18.20 -10.12 7.12
CA SER A 104 17.63 -11.00 6.09
C SER A 104 16.18 -11.32 6.40
N LEU A 105 15.33 -11.40 5.37
CA LEU A 105 13.98 -11.93 5.53
C LEU A 105 14.04 -13.44 5.74
N SER A 106 13.27 -13.93 6.71
CA SER A 106 13.00 -15.36 6.80
C SER A 106 12.12 -15.83 5.63
N PRO A 107 12.12 -17.14 5.28
CA PRO A 107 11.26 -17.66 4.20
C PRO A 107 9.76 -17.38 4.42
N ASP A 108 9.30 -17.39 5.68
CA ASP A 108 7.92 -17.09 6.02
C ASP A 108 7.58 -15.61 5.77
N GLU A 109 8.51 -14.69 6.06
CA GLU A 109 8.33 -13.26 5.80
C GLU A 109 8.39 -12.92 4.31
N ASP A 110 9.28 -13.55 3.54
CA ASP A 110 9.30 -13.43 2.06
C ASP A 110 7.95 -13.87 1.48
N ALA A 111 7.43 -15.02 1.91
CA ALA A 111 6.14 -15.52 1.48
C ALA A 111 4.98 -14.56 1.85
N LEU A 112 5.00 -14.02 3.06
CA LEU A 112 3.99 -13.04 3.53
C LEU A 112 4.02 -11.76 2.69
N CYS A 113 5.20 -11.17 2.47
CA CYS A 113 5.34 -9.96 1.64
C CYS A 113 4.83 -10.19 0.22
N ARG A 114 5.15 -11.33 -0.41
CA ARG A 114 4.62 -11.70 -1.73
C ARG A 114 3.10 -11.81 -1.73
N GLN A 115 2.53 -12.43 -0.70
CA GLN A 115 1.08 -12.54 -0.56
C GLN A 115 0.41 -11.18 -0.43
N GLN A 116 0.99 -10.26 0.34
CA GLN A 116 0.48 -8.89 0.48
C GLN A 116 0.49 -8.13 -0.85
N ILE A 117 1.55 -8.26 -1.65
CA ILE A 117 1.62 -7.68 -3.00
C ILE A 117 0.50 -8.23 -3.89
N ILE A 118 0.35 -9.56 -3.94
CA ILE A 118 -0.71 -10.21 -4.73
C ILE A 118 -2.11 -9.75 -4.28
N ALA A 119 -2.32 -9.66 -2.96
CA ALA A 119 -3.59 -9.24 -2.39
C ALA A 119 -3.96 -7.80 -2.79
N VAL A 120 -3.00 -6.87 -2.71
CA VAL A 120 -3.18 -5.48 -3.16
C VAL A 120 -3.49 -5.42 -4.66
N LEU A 121 -2.78 -6.18 -5.49
CA LEU A 121 -3.01 -6.20 -6.94
C LEU A 121 -4.39 -6.78 -7.31
N ASN A 122 -4.83 -7.82 -6.61
CA ASN A 122 -6.16 -8.40 -6.80
C ASN A 122 -7.26 -7.42 -6.39
N GLU A 123 -7.09 -6.72 -5.27
CA GLU A 123 -8.02 -5.69 -4.83
C GLU A 123 -8.03 -4.50 -5.78
N ALA A 124 -6.87 -4.06 -6.26
CA ALA A 124 -6.77 -2.98 -7.25
C ALA A 124 -7.53 -3.32 -8.54
N ARG A 125 -7.41 -4.58 -9.01
CA ARG A 125 -8.19 -5.09 -10.15
C ARG A 125 -9.69 -5.11 -9.87
N HIS A 126 -10.10 -5.43 -8.65
CA HIS A 126 -11.50 -5.38 -8.25
C HIS A 126 -12.02 -3.94 -8.29
N GLN A 127 -11.32 -2.99 -7.65
CA GLN A 127 -11.68 -1.57 -7.62
C GLN A 127 -11.76 -0.95 -9.03
N ALA A 128 -10.83 -1.31 -9.93
CA ALA A 128 -10.86 -0.84 -11.32
C ALA A 128 -12.08 -1.35 -12.12
N ARG A 129 -12.66 -2.50 -11.75
CA ARG A 129 -13.91 -2.99 -12.37
C ARG A 129 -15.14 -2.29 -11.80
N VAL A 130 -15.12 -1.96 -10.50
CA VAL A 130 -16.21 -1.24 -9.83
C VAL A 130 -16.25 0.22 -10.28
N HIS A 131 -15.09 0.82 -10.54
CA HIS A 131 -14.94 2.19 -11.02
C HIS A 131 -14.33 2.19 -12.43
N PRO A 132 -15.13 1.89 -13.47
CA PRO A 132 -14.62 1.86 -14.84
C PRO A 132 -14.15 3.25 -15.27
N ILE A 133 -13.15 3.27 -16.15
CA ILE A 133 -12.65 4.48 -16.81
C ILE A 133 -13.84 5.20 -17.45
N GLN A 134 -14.06 6.45 -17.07
CA GLN A 134 -15.03 7.29 -17.76
C GLN A 134 -14.39 7.79 -19.05
N PRO A 135 -15.08 7.70 -20.20
CA PRO A 135 -14.56 8.28 -21.44
C PRO A 135 -14.38 9.79 -21.25
N LEU A 136 -13.25 10.32 -21.72
CA LEU A 136 -13.01 11.76 -21.77
C LEU A 136 -14.12 12.39 -22.64
N ALA A 137 -14.85 13.36 -22.08
CA ALA A 137 -15.89 14.12 -22.77
C ALA A 137 -15.31 15.10 -23.80
#